data_AF-A0A1J5AHH8-F1
#
_entry.id   AF-A0A1J5AHH8-F1
#
_cell.length_a   1.000
_cell.length_b   1.000
_cell.length_c   1.000
_cell.angle_alpha   90.00
_cell.angle_beta   90.00
_cell.angle_gamma   90.00
#
_symmetry.space_group_name_H-M   'P 1'
#
loop_
_entity.id
_entity.type
_entity.pdbx_description
1 polymer ?
#
loop_
_entity_poly.entity_id
_entity_poly.type
_entity_poly.pdbx_seq_one_letter_code
_entity_poly.pdbx_strand_id
1 'polypeptide(L)'
;MPGISQWGLTDGMKLARTVGRHLSDRQTYSPQEFIEAAEKAAREQPNEWVIWFTLGDKYQATGQYVQSLQACKRCVELRPNDIRSAYALATAYNILTRASWTTIEPHITALTAFLGTQGIDKFSPRQSELALAEADMVIDTAAAQAMRWFERALQLNPDASSLAQIRQDLGTLYQRFPHLQS
;
A
#
# COMPACT_ATOMS: atom_id res chain seq x y z
N MET A 1 22.19 3.20 1.52
CA MET A 1 21.33 2.01 1.43
C MET A 1 19.95 2.46 0.97
N PRO A 2 19.25 1.67 0.14
CA PRO A 2 17.92 2.02 -0.32
C PRO A 2 16.93 2.04 0.85
N GLY A 3 16.03 3.03 0.88
CA GLY A 3 15.03 3.19 1.93
C GLY A 3 13.59 3.15 1.38
N ILE A 4 12.64 2.73 2.21
CA ILE A 4 11.22 2.67 1.84
C ILE A 4 10.54 4.05 1.76
N SER A 5 11.06 5.03 2.52
CA SER A 5 10.49 6.39 2.62
C SER A 5 11.30 7.43 1.85
N GLN A 6 12.43 7.05 1.23
CA GLN A 6 13.27 7.98 0.50
C GLN A 6 12.68 8.23 -0.90
N TRP A 7 11.98 9.35 -1.04
CA TRP A 7 11.66 9.93 -2.33
C TRP A 7 12.91 10.61 -2.89
N GLY A 8 13.39 10.14 -4.04
CA GLY A 8 14.44 10.87 -4.75
C GLY A 8 13.91 12.20 -5.28
N LEU A 9 14.77 13.21 -5.37
CA LEU A 9 14.46 14.48 -6.07
C LEU A 9 13.88 14.22 -7.47
N THR A 10 14.43 13.22 -8.15
CA THR A 10 14.00 12.78 -9.49
C THR A 10 12.61 12.14 -9.49
N ASP A 11 12.24 11.40 -8.45
CA ASP A 11 10.94 10.76 -8.34
C ASP A 11 9.84 11.82 -8.15
N GLY A 12 10.08 12.81 -7.29
CA GLY A 12 9.17 13.95 -7.11
C GLY A 12 8.98 14.77 -8.39
N MET A 13 10.08 15.08 -9.10
CA MET A 13 10.01 15.78 -10.39
C MET A 13 9.27 14.97 -11.46
N LYS A 14 9.47 13.65 -11.51
CA LYS A 14 8.74 12.76 -12.42
C LYS A 14 7.26 12.77 -12.10
N LEU A 15 6.87 12.64 -10.84
CA LEU A 15 5.45 12.70 -10.44
C LEU A 15 4.83 14.04 -10.82
N ALA A 16 5.50 15.16 -10.50
CA ALA A 16 5.01 16.50 -10.84
C ALA A 16 4.86 16.69 -12.35
N ARG A 17 5.80 16.19 -13.16
CA ARG A 17 5.72 16.27 -14.64
C ARG A 17 4.63 15.38 -15.23
N THR A 18 4.41 14.21 -14.65
CA THR A 18 3.53 13.18 -15.21
C THR A 18 2.09 13.33 -14.74
N VAL A 19 1.87 13.36 -13.43
CA VAL A 19 0.54 13.51 -12.81
C VAL A 19 0.17 14.98 -12.70
N GLY A 20 1.12 15.84 -12.31
CA GLY A 20 0.85 17.27 -12.09
C GLY A 20 0.32 17.99 -13.33
N ARG A 21 0.67 17.56 -14.55
CA ARG A 21 0.11 18.12 -15.79
C ARG A 21 -1.40 17.91 -15.97
N HIS A 22 -1.96 16.92 -15.27
CA HIS A 22 -3.38 16.56 -15.30
C HIS A 22 -4.13 17.13 -14.10
N LEU A 23 -3.44 17.81 -13.19
CA LEU A 23 -4.00 18.50 -12.05
C LEU A 23 -4.13 20.00 -12.38
N SER A 24 -5.22 20.63 -11.93
CA SER A 24 -5.44 22.08 -12.06
C SER A 24 -4.48 22.87 -11.17
N ASP A 25 -4.10 24.12 -11.46
CA ASP A 25 -3.16 24.93 -10.64
C ASP A 25 -3.69 25.39 -9.25
N ARG A 26 -4.23 24.46 -8.45
CA ARG A 26 -4.83 24.69 -7.14
C ARG A 26 -3.90 24.20 -6.04
N GLN A 27 -4.02 24.80 -4.86
CA GLN A 27 -3.14 24.53 -3.74
C GLN A 27 -3.39 23.15 -3.09
N THR A 28 -4.61 22.61 -3.24
CA THR A 28 -5.02 21.32 -2.67
C THR A 28 -5.88 20.54 -3.66
N TYR A 29 -5.76 19.22 -3.65
CA TYR A 29 -6.56 18.27 -4.45
C TYR A 29 -7.21 17.25 -3.54
N SER A 30 -8.42 16.83 -3.86
CA SER A 30 -9.03 15.68 -3.21
C SER A 30 -8.28 14.38 -3.57
N PRO A 31 -8.35 13.33 -2.73
CA PRO A 31 -7.79 12.03 -3.07
C PRO A 31 -8.33 11.47 -4.39
N GLN A 32 -9.62 11.68 -4.69
CA GLN A 32 -10.24 11.23 -5.95
C GLN A 32 -9.65 11.96 -7.17
N GLU A 33 -9.57 13.28 -7.15
CA GLU A 33 -8.98 14.06 -8.27
C GLU A 33 -7.54 13.66 -8.54
N PHE A 34 -6.77 13.39 -7.47
CA PHE A 34 -5.40 12.91 -7.63
C PHE A 34 -5.35 11.53 -8.30
N ILE A 35 -6.21 10.61 -7.88
CA ILE A 35 -6.31 9.27 -8.46
C ILE A 35 -6.65 9.38 -9.96
N GLU A 36 -7.66 10.15 -10.33
CA GLU A 36 -8.08 10.32 -11.73
C GLU A 36 -6.94 10.88 -12.60
N ALA A 37 -6.22 11.89 -12.11
CA ALA A 37 -5.06 12.46 -12.78
C ALA A 37 -3.93 11.43 -12.92
N ALA A 38 -3.67 10.65 -11.88
CA ALA A 38 -2.63 9.64 -11.87
C ALA A 38 -2.99 8.43 -12.77
N GLU A 39 -4.24 8.01 -12.84
CA GLU A 39 -4.71 6.99 -13.78
C GLU A 39 -4.55 7.44 -15.23
N LYS A 40 -4.87 8.70 -15.52
CA LYS A 40 -4.65 9.27 -16.85
C LYS A 40 -3.16 9.30 -17.19
N ALA A 41 -2.31 9.71 -16.26
CA ALA A 41 -0.86 9.66 -16.43
C ALA A 41 -0.34 8.22 -16.64
N ALA A 42 -0.91 7.24 -15.94
CA ALA A 42 -0.55 5.82 -16.10
C ALA A 42 -0.91 5.28 -17.49
N ARG A 43 -2.03 5.73 -18.08
CA ARG A 43 -2.38 5.38 -19.48
C ARG A 43 -1.40 5.98 -20.49
N GLU A 44 -0.92 7.20 -20.25
CA GLU A 44 0.06 7.86 -21.12
C GLU A 44 1.48 7.29 -20.96
N GLN A 45 1.85 6.92 -19.73
CA GLN A 45 3.20 6.48 -19.35
C GLN A 45 3.14 5.19 -18.51
N PRO A 46 2.74 4.05 -19.11
CA PRO A 46 2.49 2.80 -18.39
C PRO A 46 3.74 2.16 -17.77
N ASN A 47 4.92 2.65 -18.13
CA ASN A 47 6.21 2.16 -17.62
C ASN A 47 6.84 3.09 -16.58
N GLU A 48 6.19 4.19 -16.20
CA GLU A 48 6.70 5.06 -15.13
C GLU A 48 6.25 4.56 -13.76
N TRP A 49 7.18 3.90 -13.06
CA TRP A 49 6.93 3.24 -11.78
C TRP A 49 6.40 4.19 -10.69
N VAL A 50 6.81 5.47 -10.69
CA VAL A 50 6.38 6.46 -9.66
C VAL A 50 4.87 6.65 -9.67
N ILE A 51 4.26 6.60 -10.86
CA ILE A 51 2.80 6.75 -11.02
C ILE A 51 2.10 5.57 -10.35
N TRP A 52 2.53 4.35 -10.66
CA TRP A 52 1.97 3.12 -10.08
C TRP A 52 2.18 3.04 -8.57
N PHE A 53 3.34 3.47 -8.08
CA PHE A 53 3.63 3.51 -6.65
C PHE A 53 2.68 4.46 -5.92
N THR A 54 2.46 5.64 -6.49
CA THR A 54 1.59 6.66 -5.90
C THR A 54 0.11 6.30 -6.02
N LEU A 55 -0.31 5.68 -7.13
CA LEU A 55 -1.65 5.10 -7.26
C LEU A 55 -1.88 4.03 -6.19
N GLY A 56 -0.92 3.13 -5.99
CA GLY A 56 -0.97 2.11 -4.95
C GLY A 56 -1.22 2.71 -3.57
N ASP A 57 -0.44 3.72 -3.18
CA ASP A 57 -0.58 4.46 -1.92
C ASP A 57 -1.97 5.14 -1.79
N LYS A 58 -2.41 5.88 -2.81
CA LYS A 58 -3.69 6.58 -2.78
C LYS A 58 -4.89 5.65 -2.77
N TYR A 59 -4.80 4.52 -3.45
CA TYR A 59 -5.82 3.49 -3.39
C TYR A 59 -5.93 2.86 -2.00
N GLN A 60 -4.81 2.62 -1.31
CA GLN A 60 -4.84 2.18 0.09
C GLN A 60 -5.51 3.22 0.98
N ALA A 61 -5.09 4.48 0.85
CA ALA A 61 -5.63 5.58 1.64
C ALA A 61 -7.11 5.86 1.39
N THR A 62 -7.69 5.37 0.29
CA THR A 62 -9.10 5.56 -0.06
C THR A 62 -9.95 4.29 0.05
N GLY A 63 -9.37 3.16 0.49
CA GLY A 63 -10.10 1.89 0.65
C GLY A 63 -10.25 1.03 -0.61
N GLN A 64 -9.63 1.44 -1.72
CA GLN A 64 -9.70 0.77 -3.03
C GLN A 64 -8.62 -0.33 -3.12
N TYR A 65 -8.72 -1.34 -2.26
CA TYR A 65 -7.60 -2.26 -2.03
C TYR A 65 -7.26 -3.17 -3.22
N VAL A 66 -8.23 -3.54 -4.07
CA VAL A 66 -7.96 -4.35 -5.26
C VAL A 66 -7.16 -3.54 -6.30
N GLN A 67 -7.57 -2.30 -6.55
CA GLN A 67 -6.83 -1.39 -7.42
C GLN A 67 -5.43 -1.10 -6.87
N SER A 68 -5.31 -0.96 -5.55
CA SER A 68 -3.99 -0.84 -4.90
C SER A 68 -3.11 -2.06 -5.18
N LEU A 69 -3.64 -3.27 -4.99
CA LEU A 69 -2.89 -4.50 -5.23
C LEU A 69 -2.41 -4.58 -6.68
N GLN A 70 -3.26 -4.22 -7.65
CA GLN A 70 -2.88 -4.17 -9.07
C GLN A 70 -1.77 -3.14 -9.34
N ALA A 71 -1.90 -1.93 -8.80
CA ALA A 71 -0.90 -0.89 -8.95
C ALA A 71 0.45 -1.28 -8.33
N CYS A 72 0.45 -1.89 -7.13
CA CYS A 72 1.65 -2.36 -6.47
C CYS A 72 2.31 -3.55 -7.18
N LYS A 73 1.52 -4.46 -7.77
CA LYS A 73 2.06 -5.53 -8.66
C LYS A 73 2.81 -4.91 -9.83
N ARG A 74 2.24 -3.87 -10.44
CA ARG A 74 2.88 -3.14 -11.54
C ARG A 74 4.20 -2.48 -11.12
N CYS A 75 4.32 -1.97 -9.89
CA CYS A 75 5.60 -1.47 -9.37
C CYS A 75 6.69 -2.54 -9.37
N VAL A 76 6.36 -3.73 -8.88
CA VAL A 76 7.30 -4.86 -8.82
C VAL A 76 7.68 -5.35 -10.21
N GLU A 77 6.74 -5.38 -11.16
CA GLU A 77 7.05 -5.69 -12.57
C GLU A 77 8.04 -4.70 -13.18
N LEU A 78 7.85 -3.41 -12.93
CA LEU A 78 8.72 -2.36 -13.48
C LEU A 78 10.08 -2.28 -12.77
N ARG A 79 10.11 -2.59 -11.47
CA ARG A 79 11.32 -2.52 -10.63
C ARG A 79 11.38 -3.70 -9.64
N PRO A 80 11.76 -4.90 -10.10
CA PRO A 80 11.79 -6.11 -9.26
C PRO A 80 12.87 -6.12 -8.17
N ASN A 81 13.85 -5.20 -8.28
CA ASN A 81 14.96 -5.05 -7.34
C ASN A 81 14.89 -3.72 -6.54
N ASP A 82 13.76 -3.02 -6.58
CA ASP A 82 13.54 -1.80 -5.80
C ASP A 82 12.80 -2.13 -4.51
N ILE A 83 13.37 -1.71 -3.37
CA ILE A 83 12.83 -2.02 -2.06
C ILE A 83 11.44 -1.41 -1.83
N ARG A 84 11.16 -0.22 -2.39
CA ARG A 84 9.87 0.47 -2.24
C ARG A 84 8.79 -0.29 -3.00
N SER A 85 9.13 -0.87 -4.15
CA SER A 85 8.22 -1.70 -4.94
C SER A 85 7.85 -2.99 -4.21
N ALA A 86 8.84 -3.70 -3.65
CA ALA A 86 8.60 -4.88 -2.83
C ALA A 86 7.77 -4.54 -1.57
N TYR A 87 8.12 -3.46 -0.87
CA TYR A 87 7.41 -3.00 0.32
C TYR A 87 5.98 -2.56 0.04
N ALA A 88 5.73 -1.86 -1.07
CA ALA A 88 4.39 -1.44 -1.48
C ALA A 88 3.49 -2.65 -1.72
N LEU A 89 4.00 -3.68 -2.40
CA LEU A 89 3.24 -4.91 -2.64
C LEU A 89 3.01 -5.70 -1.35
N ALA A 90 4.00 -5.79 -0.47
CA ALA A 90 3.85 -6.40 0.86
C ALA A 90 2.76 -5.69 1.68
N THR A 91 2.75 -4.36 1.65
CA THR A 91 1.76 -3.54 2.35
C THR A 91 0.35 -3.72 1.77
N ALA A 92 0.23 -3.78 0.43
CA ALA A 92 -1.06 -4.04 -0.21
C ALA A 92 -1.65 -5.40 0.21
N TYR A 93 -0.83 -6.47 0.23
CA TYR A 93 -1.26 -7.76 0.75
C TYR A 93 -1.57 -7.72 2.25
N ASN A 94 -0.73 -7.05 3.05
CA ASN A 94 -0.94 -6.91 4.50
C ASN A 94 -2.28 -6.22 4.82
N ILE A 95 -2.69 -5.22 4.02
CA ILE A 95 -3.99 -4.57 4.18
C ILE A 95 -5.13 -5.58 4.04
N LEU A 96 -5.07 -6.49 3.08
CA LEU A 96 -6.10 -7.54 2.92
C LEU A 96 -6.20 -8.46 4.13
N THR A 97 -5.07 -8.75 4.80
CA THR A 97 -5.06 -9.57 6.02
C THR A 97 -5.82 -8.96 7.20
N ARG A 98 -6.06 -7.66 7.16
CA ARG A 98 -6.78 -6.97 8.22
C ARG A 98 -8.30 -7.25 8.18
N ALA A 99 -8.79 -8.02 7.19
CA ALA A 99 -10.09 -8.68 7.25
C ALA A 99 -10.26 -9.55 8.52
N SER A 100 -9.16 -10.02 9.13
CA SER A 100 -9.22 -10.71 10.42
C SER A 100 -9.75 -9.85 11.57
N TRP A 101 -9.75 -8.52 11.41
CA TRP A 101 -10.18 -7.59 12.44
C TRP A 101 -11.70 -7.35 12.43
N THR A 102 -12.48 -8.01 11.57
CA THR A 102 -13.95 -7.86 11.53
C THR A 102 -14.61 -8.12 12.88
N THR A 103 -14.05 -9.02 13.71
CA THR A 103 -14.56 -9.31 15.06
C THR A 103 -14.43 -8.14 16.04
N ILE A 104 -13.43 -7.28 15.87
CA ILE A 104 -13.17 -6.10 16.73
C ILE A 104 -13.65 -4.79 16.09
N GLU A 105 -14.18 -4.85 14.85
CA GLU A 105 -14.71 -3.70 14.12
C GLU A 105 -15.76 -2.89 14.91
N PRO A 106 -16.73 -3.51 15.62
CA PRO A 106 -17.72 -2.75 16.39
C PRO A 106 -17.08 -1.92 17.51
N HIS A 107 -16.04 -2.46 18.14
CA HIS A 107 -15.31 -1.78 19.22
C HIS A 107 -14.48 -0.62 18.69
N ILE A 108 -13.79 -0.81 17.56
CA ILE A 108 -13.01 0.25 16.90
C ILE A 108 -13.93 1.37 16.41
N THR A 109 -15.08 1.01 15.84
CA THR A 109 -16.08 1.98 15.33
C THR A 109 -16.67 2.80 16.48
N ALA A 110 -17.03 2.17 17.59
CA ALA A 110 -17.52 2.86 18.78
C ALA A 110 -16.47 3.82 19.37
N LEU A 111 -15.20 3.38 19.46
CA LEU A 111 -14.10 4.23 19.92
C LEU A 111 -13.83 5.40 18.96
N THR A 112 -13.93 5.19 17.65
CA THR A 112 -13.74 6.25 16.64
C THR A 112 -14.87 7.28 16.68
N ALA A 113 -16.11 6.83 16.84
CA ALA A 113 -17.26 7.71 17.03
C ALA A 113 -17.14 8.55 18.32
N PHE A 114 -16.53 7.98 19.35
CA PHE A 114 -16.30 8.64 20.64
C PHE A 114 -15.13 9.65 20.63
N LEU A 115 -14.00 9.29 20.00
CA LEU A 115 -12.77 10.10 20.01
C LEU A 115 -12.69 11.13 18.86
N GLY A 116 -13.60 11.05 17.89
CA GLY A 116 -13.55 11.84 16.67
C GLY A 116 -12.53 11.31 15.66
N THR A 117 -12.68 11.74 14.40
CA THR A 117 -11.91 11.26 13.24
C THR A 117 -10.47 11.78 13.16
N GLN A 118 -9.95 12.42 14.22
CA GLN A 118 -8.61 13.00 14.25
C GLN A 118 -7.55 11.89 14.38
N GLY A 119 -7.30 11.18 13.27
CA GLY A 119 -6.18 10.23 13.13
C GLY A 119 -6.56 8.77 12.86
N ILE A 120 -7.85 8.41 12.92
CA ILE A 120 -8.33 7.07 12.56
C ILE A 120 -8.99 7.14 11.19
N ASP A 121 -8.21 7.48 10.17
CA ASP A 121 -8.71 7.47 8.79
C ASP A 121 -8.43 6.10 8.17
N LYS A 122 -9.54 5.41 7.81
CA LYS A 122 -9.70 4.55 6.63
C LYS A 122 -8.98 3.21 6.61
N PHE A 123 -9.05 2.47 7.71
CA PHE A 123 -8.95 1.02 7.58
C PHE A 123 -10.30 0.36 7.89
N SER A 124 -10.96 -0.18 6.86
CA SER A 124 -12.16 -1.00 7.02
C SER A 124 -11.81 -2.50 6.89
N PRO A 125 -11.96 -3.30 7.96
CA PRO A 125 -11.88 -4.76 7.89
C PRO A 125 -12.80 -5.31 6.81
N ARG A 126 -14.03 -4.78 6.73
CA ARG A 126 -15.01 -5.13 5.71
C ARG A 126 -14.54 -4.87 4.28
N GLN A 127 -13.90 -3.74 4.00
CA GLN A 127 -13.32 -3.49 2.67
C GLN A 127 -12.21 -4.49 2.33
N SER A 128 -11.46 -4.96 3.33
CA SER A 128 -10.41 -5.97 3.12
C SER A 128 -11.00 -7.34 2.81
N GLU A 129 -12.09 -7.70 3.48
CA GLU A 129 -12.85 -8.92 3.20
C GLU A 129 -13.45 -8.90 1.78
N LEU A 130 -14.06 -7.78 1.38
CA LEU A 130 -14.57 -7.61 0.02
C LEU A 130 -13.46 -7.70 -1.02
N ALA A 131 -12.31 -7.07 -0.76
CA ALA A 131 -11.16 -7.11 -1.65
C ALA A 131 -10.53 -8.51 -1.75
N LEU A 132 -10.53 -9.29 -0.67
CA LEU A 132 -10.14 -10.71 -0.70
C LEU A 132 -11.07 -11.52 -1.60
N ALA A 133 -12.39 -11.32 -1.46
CA ALA A 133 -13.38 -11.99 -2.28
C ALA A 133 -13.27 -11.59 -3.77
N GLU A 134 -13.11 -10.30 -4.07
CA GLU A 134 -12.93 -9.81 -5.44
C GLU A 134 -11.61 -10.30 -6.07
N ALA A 135 -10.56 -10.45 -5.28
CA ALA A 135 -9.28 -10.99 -5.72
C ALA A 135 -9.23 -12.53 -5.76
N ASP A 136 -10.33 -13.22 -5.44
CA ASP A 136 -10.43 -14.68 -5.30
C ASP A 136 -9.31 -15.27 -4.42
N MET A 137 -9.10 -14.66 -3.26
CA MET A 137 -7.98 -14.97 -2.37
C MET A 137 -8.45 -15.17 -0.93
N VAL A 138 -7.92 -16.19 -0.27
CA VAL A 138 -8.14 -16.39 1.17
C VAL A 138 -7.11 -15.62 2.00
N ILE A 139 -7.48 -15.31 3.24
CA ILE A 139 -6.70 -14.46 4.14
C ILE A 139 -5.27 -14.99 4.38
N ASP A 140 -5.11 -16.32 4.49
CA ASP A 140 -3.81 -16.97 4.69
C ASP A 140 -2.90 -16.83 3.46
N THR A 141 -3.48 -16.90 2.26
CA THR A 141 -2.72 -16.64 1.02
C THR A 141 -2.25 -15.19 0.97
N ALA A 142 -3.10 -14.24 1.36
CA ALA A 142 -2.71 -12.83 1.44
C ALA A 142 -1.59 -12.62 2.47
N ALA A 143 -1.69 -13.24 3.65
CA ALA A 143 -0.69 -13.16 4.70
C ALA A 143 0.64 -13.76 4.26
N ALA A 144 0.63 -14.94 3.65
CA ALA A 144 1.83 -15.58 3.12
C ALA A 144 2.51 -14.72 2.04
N GLN A 145 1.73 -14.09 1.15
CA GLN A 145 2.27 -13.17 0.15
C GLN A 145 2.86 -11.91 0.79
N ALA A 146 2.19 -11.33 1.78
CA ALA A 146 2.70 -10.17 2.52
C ALA A 146 4.06 -10.49 3.16
N MET A 147 4.15 -11.61 3.90
CA MET A 147 5.40 -12.08 4.54
C MET A 147 6.51 -12.27 3.51
N ARG A 148 6.23 -12.99 2.41
CA ARG A 148 7.20 -13.23 1.33
C ARG A 148 7.74 -11.92 0.72
N TRP A 149 6.88 -10.93 0.49
CA TRP A 149 7.30 -9.65 -0.07
C TRP A 149 8.05 -8.77 0.92
N PHE A 150 7.72 -8.84 2.21
CA PHE A 150 8.52 -8.20 3.26
C PHE A 150 9.91 -8.86 3.39
N GLU A 151 10.00 -10.18 3.38
CA GLU A 151 11.27 -10.91 3.35
C GLU A 151 12.10 -10.55 2.12
N ARG A 152 11.45 -10.45 0.95
CA ARG A 152 12.10 -9.97 -0.26
C ARG A 152 12.64 -8.55 -0.09
N ALA A 153 11.90 -7.65 0.55
CA ALA A 153 12.38 -6.30 0.85
C ALA A 153 13.60 -6.31 1.79
N LEU A 154 13.65 -7.22 2.77
CA LEU A 154 14.82 -7.41 3.65
C LEU A 154 16.07 -7.88 2.88
N GLN A 155 15.90 -8.74 1.87
CA GLN A 155 17.00 -9.20 1.01
C GLN A 155 17.59 -8.09 0.12
N LEU A 156 16.88 -6.96 -0.06
CA LEU A 156 17.35 -5.83 -0.86
C LEU A 156 18.24 -4.85 -0.08
N ASN A 157 18.74 -5.26 1.09
CA ASN A 157 19.66 -4.51 1.94
C ASN A 157 19.13 -3.11 2.32
N PRO A 158 17.99 -3.03 3.06
CA PRO A 158 17.42 -1.78 3.54
C PRO A 158 18.40 -0.93 4.36
N ASP A 159 18.16 0.38 4.39
CA ASP A 159 18.72 1.23 5.44
C ASP A 159 18.17 0.84 6.84
N ALA A 160 18.84 1.30 7.91
CA ALA A 160 18.51 0.90 9.27
C ALA A 160 17.04 1.21 9.65
N SER A 161 16.51 2.35 9.20
CA SER A 161 15.13 2.76 9.45
C SER A 161 14.13 1.84 8.75
N SER A 162 14.36 1.54 7.48
CA SER A 162 13.51 0.64 6.69
C SER A 162 13.58 -0.79 7.21
N LEU A 163 14.77 -1.24 7.63
CA LEU A 163 14.98 -2.54 8.25
C LEU A 163 14.14 -2.69 9.52
N ALA A 164 14.15 -1.69 10.40
CA ALA A 164 13.37 -1.69 11.62
C ALA A 164 11.86 -1.75 11.31
N GLN A 165 11.39 -0.92 10.37
CA GLN A 165 9.98 -0.89 9.97
C GLN A 165 9.51 -2.23 9.39
N ILE A 166 10.25 -2.78 8.42
CA ILE A 166 9.89 -4.07 7.79
C ILE A 166 9.85 -5.20 8.83
N ARG A 167 10.80 -5.23 9.77
CA ARG A 167 10.81 -6.22 10.85
C ARG A 167 9.61 -6.09 11.78
N GLN A 168 9.20 -4.86 12.09
CA GLN A 168 8.00 -4.61 12.90
C GLN A 168 6.73 -5.10 12.20
N ASP A 169 6.58 -4.78 10.90
CA ASP A 169 5.41 -5.18 10.12
C ASP A 169 5.34 -6.71 9.97
N LEU A 170 6.47 -7.33 9.65
CA LEU A 170 6.61 -8.79 9.56
C LEU A 170 6.35 -9.47 10.91
N GLY A 171 6.87 -8.93 12.01
CA GLY A 171 6.61 -9.45 13.37
C GLY A 171 5.13 -9.37 13.75
N THR A 172 4.46 -8.28 13.39
CA THR A 172 3.01 -8.12 13.59
C THR A 172 2.21 -9.17 12.78
N LEU A 173 2.63 -9.46 11.56
CA LEU A 173 2.02 -10.49 10.73
C LEU A 173 2.24 -11.90 11.29
N TYR A 174 3.44 -12.21 11.76
CA TYR A 174 3.74 -13.50 12.38
C TYR A 174 2.97 -13.72 13.69
N GLN A 175 2.77 -12.68 14.49
CA GLN A 175 1.91 -12.77 15.68
C GLN A 175 0.44 -13.01 15.31
N ARG A 176 -0.02 -12.43 14.20
CA ARG A 176 -1.40 -12.58 13.74
C ARG A 176 -1.67 -13.93 13.07
N PHE A 177 -0.69 -14.47 12.35
CA PHE A 177 -0.78 -15.73 11.62
C PHE A 177 0.37 -16.67 12.03
N PRO A 178 0.36 -17.19 13.27
CA PRO A 178 1.46 -18.00 13.80
C PRO A 178 1.66 -19.32 13.05
N HIS A 179 0.60 -19.87 12.45
CA HIS A 179 0.66 -21.10 11.66
C HIS A 179 1.38 -20.95 10.31
N LEU A 180 1.67 -19.72 9.89
CA LEU A 180 2.44 -19.42 8.68
C LEU A 180 3.93 -19.20 8.96
N GLN A 181 4.36 -19.29 10.22
CA GLN A 181 5.78 -19.29 10.58
C GLN A 181 6.36 -20.66 10.21
N SER A 182 7.23 -20.71 9.20
CA SER A 182 7.96 -21.93 8.79
C SER A 182 9.41 -21.90 9.25
#